data_AF-A0A816C0Z2-F1
#
_entry.id   AF-A0A816C0Z2-F1
#
_cell.length_a   1.000
_cell.length_b   1.000
_cell.length_c   1.000
_cell.angle_alpha   90.00
_cell.angle_beta   90.00
_cell.angle_gamma   90.00
#
_symmetry.space_group_name_H-M   'P 1'
#
loop_
_entity.id
_entity.type
_entity.pdbx_description
1 polymer ?
#
loop_
_entity_poly.entity_id
_entity_poly.type
_entity_poly.pdbx_seq_one_letter_code
_entity_poly.pdbx_strand_id
1 'polypeptide(L)'
;MCIIAYLAFIIFIVITICNGTPYQLPNSCGYNSCNLGKADRLNVHLVAHTHDDVGWLKTVDQYFYGARKDIRPEGVQYIIDSAIESLLENPDRRFIYVEI
;
A
#
# COMPACT_ATOMS: atom_id res chain seq x y z
N MET A 1 -7.16 -39.94 18.75
CA MET A 1 -7.31 -39.76 17.28
C MET A 1 -7.82 -38.36 16.91
N CYS A 2 -8.83 -37.78 17.59
CA CYS A 2 -9.31 -36.41 17.31
C CYS A 2 -8.29 -35.28 17.58
N ILE A 3 -7.54 -35.33 18.70
CA ILE A 3 -6.63 -34.24 19.08
C ILE A 3 -5.43 -34.13 18.12
N ILE A 4 -4.91 -35.28 17.66
CA ILE A 4 -3.79 -35.32 16.70
C ILE A 4 -4.23 -34.76 15.34
N ALA A 5 -5.45 -35.07 14.89
CA ALA A 5 -6.00 -34.53 13.65
C ALA A 5 -6.24 -33.01 13.74
N TYR A 6 -6.69 -32.51 14.89
CA TYR A 6 -6.89 -31.08 15.12
C TYR A 6 -5.56 -30.30 15.13
N LEU A 7 -4.53 -30.82 15.80
CA LEU A 7 -3.20 -30.22 15.81
C LEU A 7 -2.56 -30.23 14.41
N ALA A 8 -2.70 -31.32 13.66
CA ALA A 8 -2.21 -31.39 12.28
C ALA A 8 -2.90 -30.38 11.36
N PHE A 9 -4.21 -30.15 11.56
CA PHE A 9 -4.97 -29.16 10.79
C PHE A 9 -4.56 -27.71 11.11
N ILE A 10 -4.36 -27.38 12.39
CA ILE A 10 -3.84 -26.07 12.83
C ILE A 10 -2.45 -25.84 12.24
N ILE A 11 -1.56 -26.84 12.31
CA ILE A 11 -0.20 -26.76 11.76
C ILE A 11 -0.24 -26.56 10.24
N PHE A 12 -1.12 -27.26 9.53
CA PHE A 12 -1.30 -27.09 8.08
C PHE A 12 -1.74 -25.67 7.73
N ILE A 13 -2.72 -25.11 8.45
CA ILE A 13 -3.17 -23.72 8.26
C ILE A 13 -2.03 -22.72 8.52
N VAL A 14 -1.29 -22.90 9.62
CA VAL A 14 -0.16 -22.02 9.95
C VAL A 14 0.92 -22.09 8.89
N ILE A 15 1.26 -23.28 8.38
CA ILE A 15 2.23 -23.45 7.28
C ILE A 15 1.74 -22.76 6.01
N THR A 16 0.45 -22.87 5.65
CA THR A 16 -0.10 -22.20 4.47
C THR A 16 -0.06 -20.68 4.61
N ILE A 17 -0.33 -20.12 5.80
CA ILE A 17 -0.26 -18.67 6.05
C ILE A 17 1.18 -18.17 6.08
N CYS A 18 2.12 -18.94 6.65
CA CYS A 18 3.53 -18.57 6.72
C CYS A 18 4.24 -18.64 5.36
N ASN A 19 3.73 -19.44 4.41
CA ASN A 19 4.28 -19.55 3.06
C ASN A 19 3.75 -18.45 2.10
N GLY A 20 3.42 -17.26 2.63
CA GLY A 20 3.12 -16.09 1.80
C GLY A 20 4.15 -15.96 0.68
N THR A 21 3.70 -15.72 -0.54
CA THR A 21 4.60 -15.64 -1.70
C THR A 21 5.69 -14.60 -1.42
N PRO A 22 6.98 -14.94 -1.55
CA PRO A 22 8.05 -13.98 -1.31
C PRO A 22 7.89 -12.82 -2.29
N TYR A 23 7.65 -11.61 -1.77
CA TYR A 23 7.57 -10.40 -2.58
C TYR A 23 8.89 -10.23 -3.33
N GLN A 24 8.85 -10.44 -4.65
CA GLN A 24 10.00 -10.23 -5.51
C GLN A 24 10.17 -8.73 -5.67
N LEU A 25 11.12 -8.14 -4.93
CA LEU A 25 11.48 -6.74 -5.10
C LEU A 25 11.89 -6.54 -6.56
N PRO A 26 11.36 -5.54 -7.29
CA PRO A 26 11.79 -5.29 -8.67
C PRO A 26 13.31 -5.09 -8.73
N ASN A 27 13.96 -5.78 -9.67
CA ASN A 27 15.43 -5.80 -9.85
C ASN A 27 16.05 -4.44 -10.27
N SER A 28 15.26 -3.36 -10.34
CA SER A 28 15.74 -2.04 -10.72
C SER A 28 15.01 -0.93 -9.95
N CYS A 29 15.77 0.08 -9.53
CA CYS A 29 15.28 1.28 -8.86
C CYS A 29 15.79 2.55 -9.58
N GLY A 30 15.26 3.71 -9.21
CA GLY A 30 15.62 4.99 -9.81
C GLY A 30 15.10 5.15 -11.25
N TYR A 31 15.80 5.92 -12.08
CA TYR A 31 15.37 6.19 -13.47
C TYR A 31 15.25 4.93 -14.34
N ASN A 32 15.95 3.85 -13.99
CA ASN A 32 15.91 2.59 -14.73
C ASN A 32 14.56 1.86 -14.59
N SER A 33 13.74 2.21 -13.60
CA SER A 33 12.40 1.61 -13.43
C SER A 33 11.27 2.46 -14.04
N CYS A 34 11.59 3.58 -14.70
CA CYS A 34 10.61 4.46 -15.31
C CYS A 34 9.96 3.84 -16.55
N ASN A 35 8.65 4.08 -16.71
CA ASN A 35 7.96 3.78 -17.95
C ASN A 35 8.23 4.90 -18.97
N LEU A 36 9.02 4.59 -20.00
CA LEU A 36 9.40 5.54 -21.06
C LEU A 36 8.28 5.81 -22.07
N GLY A 37 7.18 5.06 -22.01
CA GLY A 37 6.10 5.16 -22.99
C GLY A 37 6.48 4.64 -24.38
N LYS A 38 5.78 5.11 -25.41
CA LYS A 38 5.98 4.77 -26.83
C LYS A 38 6.36 6.01 -27.61
N ALA A 39 7.48 5.95 -28.35
CA ALA A 39 8.08 7.11 -29.03
C ALA A 39 7.19 7.72 -30.13
N ASP A 40 6.32 6.92 -30.74
CA ASP A 40 5.46 7.28 -31.87
C ASP A 40 4.03 7.65 -31.44
N ARG A 41 3.79 7.84 -30.14
CA ARG A 41 2.45 8.08 -29.58
C ARG A 41 2.45 9.20 -28.55
N LEU A 42 1.26 9.78 -28.33
CA LEU A 42 1.02 10.58 -27.14
C LEU A 42 1.06 9.66 -25.91
N ASN A 43 1.94 9.97 -24.97
CA ASN A 43 2.05 9.26 -23.70
C ASN A 43 1.37 10.08 -22.61
N VAL A 44 0.37 9.49 -21.95
CA VAL A 44 -0.31 10.08 -20.80
C VAL A 44 0.19 9.37 -19.54
N HIS A 45 0.84 10.13 -18.66
CA HIS A 45 1.36 9.62 -17.40
C HIS A 45 0.35 9.90 -16.29
N LEU A 46 -0.28 8.86 -15.76
CA LEU A 46 -1.16 8.96 -14.60
C LEU A 46 -0.31 8.92 -13.34
N VAL A 47 -0.31 10.00 -12.57
CA VAL A 47 0.47 10.14 -11.33
C VAL A 47 -0.48 10.16 -10.15
N ALA A 48 -0.77 8.97 -9.60
CA ALA A 48 -1.57 8.84 -8.40
C ALA A 48 -0.79 9.36 -7.18
N HIS A 49 -1.46 10.20 -6.37
CA HIS A 49 -0.89 10.85 -5.20
C HIS A 49 -1.99 11.18 -4.18
N THR A 50 -1.57 11.52 -2.97
CA THR A 50 -2.38 12.18 -1.95
C THR A 50 -1.74 13.52 -1.58
N HIS A 51 -2.54 14.42 -1.02
CA HIS A 51 -2.08 15.71 -0.51
C HIS A 51 -2.47 15.78 0.96
N ASP A 52 -1.51 15.43 1.84
CA ASP A 52 -1.76 15.22 3.26
C ASP A 52 -1.20 16.39 4.06
N ASP A 53 -2.02 17.41 4.32
CA ASP A 53 -1.61 18.60 5.05
C ASP A 53 -1.07 18.26 6.46
N VAL A 54 0.18 18.67 6.76
CA VAL A 54 0.82 18.52 8.08
C VAL A 54 0.32 19.59 9.05
N GLY A 55 -1.00 19.61 9.25
CA GLY A 55 -1.72 20.62 10.00
C GLY A 55 -2.33 21.69 9.09
N TRP A 56 -3.66 21.80 9.14
CA TRP A 56 -4.44 22.85 8.44
C TRP A 56 -5.73 23.12 9.21
N LEU A 57 -6.80 22.37 8.92
CA LEU A 57 -8.08 22.45 9.66
C LEU A 57 -8.11 21.51 10.87
N LYS A 58 -7.31 20.44 10.83
CA LYS A 58 -7.05 19.54 11.95
C LYS A 58 -5.58 19.61 12.35
N THR A 59 -5.26 19.18 13.57
CA THR A 59 -3.87 18.97 13.98
C THR A 59 -3.28 17.76 13.25
N VAL A 60 -1.94 17.64 13.27
CA VAL A 60 -1.21 16.52 12.65
C VAL A 60 -1.76 15.17 13.14
N ASP A 61 -1.87 14.96 14.45
CA ASP A 61 -2.40 13.71 15.01
C ASP A 61 -3.85 13.44 14.63
N GLN A 62 -4.67 14.49 14.52
CA GLN A 62 -6.06 14.33 14.11
C GLN A 62 -6.16 13.91 12.64
N TYR A 63 -5.30 14.44 11.76
CA TYR A 63 -5.16 13.95 10.39
C TYR A 63 -4.59 12.54 10.36
N PHE A 64 -3.53 12.24 11.12
CA PHE A 64 -2.89 10.93 11.10
C PHE A 64 -3.85 9.82 11.53
N TYR A 65 -4.48 9.98 12.70
CA TYR A 65 -5.39 8.98 13.27
C TYR A 65 -6.83 9.04 12.72
N GLY A 66 -7.16 10.03 11.87
CA GLY A 66 -8.51 10.21 11.35
C GLY A 66 -9.53 10.63 12.42
N ALA A 67 -9.09 11.36 13.45
CA ALA A 67 -9.96 11.95 14.46
C ALA A 67 -10.67 13.20 13.93
N ARG A 68 -11.71 13.67 14.66
CA ARG A 68 -12.50 14.87 14.29
C ARG A 68 -13.06 14.82 12.87
N LYS A 69 -13.73 13.69 12.58
CA LYS A 69 -14.42 13.45 11.29
C LYS A 69 -15.55 14.45 11.00
N ASP A 70 -16.02 15.16 12.03
CA ASP A 70 -16.95 16.28 11.93
C ASP A 70 -16.36 17.49 11.18
N ILE A 71 -15.04 17.68 11.23
CA ILE A 71 -14.34 18.72 10.46
C ILE A 71 -14.00 18.17 9.07
N ARG A 72 -13.31 17.02 9.04
CA ARG A 72 -12.77 16.40 7.83
C ARG A 72 -12.66 14.87 7.98
N PRO A 73 -13.20 14.08 7.04
CA PRO A 73 -13.31 12.61 7.18
C PRO A 73 -11.99 11.85 7.01
N GLU A 74 -10.96 12.47 6.42
CA GLU A 74 -9.69 11.82 6.08
C GLU A 74 -8.86 11.37 7.29
N GLY A 75 -8.07 10.30 7.07
CA GLY A 75 -7.10 9.74 8.01
C GLY A 75 -5.86 9.19 7.28
N VAL A 76 -4.68 9.77 7.51
CA VAL A 76 -3.44 9.44 6.77
C VAL A 76 -3.03 7.99 6.95
N GLN A 77 -3.17 7.44 8.17
CA GLN A 77 -2.82 6.03 8.42
C GLN A 77 -3.54 5.07 7.45
N TYR A 78 -4.82 5.34 7.17
CA TYR A 78 -5.64 4.49 6.30
C TYR A 78 -5.31 4.68 4.82
N ILE A 79 -4.87 5.88 4.44
CA ILE A 79 -4.39 6.18 3.08
C ILE A 79 -3.13 5.36 2.81
N ILE A 80 -2.17 5.37 3.73
CA ILE A 80 -0.92 4.61 3.60
C ILE A 80 -1.19 3.10 3.59
N ASP A 81 -2.01 2.59 4.51
CA ASP A 81 -2.36 1.16 4.58
C ASP A 81 -2.96 0.66 3.26
N SER A 82 -3.96 1.38 2.74
CA SER A 82 -4.64 1.00 1.50
C SER A 82 -3.79 1.20 0.25
N ALA A 83 -2.91 2.22 0.23
CA ALA A 83 -1.96 2.42 -0.86
C ALA A 83 -0.96 1.26 -0.94
N ILE A 84 -0.44 0.79 0.20
CA ILE A 84 0.47 -0.36 0.25
C ILE A 84 -0.24 -1.62 -0.25
N GLU A 85 -1.44 -1.93 0.26
CA GLU A 85 -2.23 -3.08 -0.19
C GLU A 85 -2.46 -3.02 -1.71
N SER A 86 -2.89 -1.86 -2.21
CA SER A 86 -3.13 -1.64 -3.63
C SER A 86 -1.86 -1.84 -4.49
N LEU A 87 -0.70 -1.41 -4.01
CA LEU A 87 0.57 -1.59 -4.74
C LEU A 87 1.04 -3.05 -4.74
N LEU A 88 0.78 -3.79 -3.66
CA LEU A 88 1.10 -5.22 -3.57
C LEU A 88 0.23 -6.07 -4.50
N GLU A 89 -1.04 -5.68 -4.69
CA GLU A 89 -1.96 -6.38 -5.61
C GLU A 89 -1.55 -6.28 -7.08
N ASN A 90 -0.95 -5.17 -7.50
CA ASN A 90 -0.57 -4.95 -8.90
C ASN A 90 0.77 -4.22 -9.02
N PRO A 91 1.84 -4.90 -9.47
CA PRO A 91 3.19 -4.35 -9.56
C PRO A 91 3.35 -3.26 -10.64
N ASP A 92 2.36 -3.04 -11.52
CA ASP A 92 2.34 -1.94 -12.48
C ASP A 92 1.79 -0.63 -11.89
N ARG A 93 1.10 -0.69 -10.74
CA ARG A 93 0.63 0.51 -10.04
C ARG A 93 1.81 1.32 -9.51
N ARG A 94 1.63 2.64 -9.46
CA ARG A 94 2.60 3.60 -8.94
C ARG A 94 1.85 4.60 -8.08
N PHE A 95 2.49 5.03 -6.99
CA PHE A 95 1.96 6.04 -6.08
C PHE A 95 3.13 6.91 -5.60
N ILE A 96 2.90 8.21 -5.46
CA ILE A 96 3.87 9.13 -4.84
C ILE A 96 3.31 9.68 -3.53
N TYR A 97 4.19 9.86 -2.56
CA TYR A 97 3.88 10.39 -1.23
C TYR A 97 4.98 11.38 -0.85
N VAL A 98 4.63 12.47 -0.17
CA VAL A 98 5.53 13.63 -0.02
C VAL A 98 5.84 13.95 1.44
N GLU A 99 4.86 13.87 2.34
CA GLU A 99 4.97 14.40 3.70
C GLU A 99 5.57 13.38 4.68
N ILE A 100 6.89 13.45 4.89
CA ILE A 100 7.71 12.56 5.75
C ILE A 100 7.40 12.73 7.24
#